data_AF-A0A954PZW1-F1
#
_entry.id   AF-A0A954PZW1-F1
#
_cell.length_a   1.000
_cell.length_b   1.000
_cell.length_c   1.000
_cell.angle_alpha   90.00
_cell.angle_beta   90.00
_cell.angle_gamma   90.00
#
_symmetry.space_group_name_H-M   'P 1'
#
loop_
_entity.id
_entity.type
_entity.pdbx_description
1 polymer ?
#
loop_
_entity_poly.entity_id
_entity_poly.type
_entity_poly.pdbx_seq_one_letter_code
_entity_poly.pdbx_strand_id
1 'polypeptide(L)'
;MNEQSRSHSDIGNVVYQVVSRAWFCLMIAGVSLVPAHAAYAQVPADQPAATETPENGAAGDVANGSESKKDSDKANALKKFAEALDDLEQRLNQQERLGEYGNEIVEGYVSELEAEYLGNLQTLSSLSATGSPDIDRRRREINARQQHLSLLLWQLKRVGTQIAQPDSVNPNYIVTMQKLLSEHRQAMTDAALMKRYQDVLRRASDLSRQRMRSRAQPHSFHFVRPQGPAGDVDPASVAMEENESDADFEQGAIQGVKEPIGNLVKLSWDNGFLTWDSKHWEAPFVGQSLEGIVQQVGTELQSRGVEIPEQERVMAFQTKRLLETPLAMLLFQDLQHIASSGNPPTRSSSTTGSTSRSRFTAKGIEASLTLAPENKEFSVREEDDPARELQVRQKNENELRVSLIGKHIMLLDQAADGSIRWVDIGDEVTVIHAPSFAQLYAKHPDQVETELYPRLEHCGIRTPRKRYDADVVQRVLERLVDVDPQTRTQFSELLAMMDSGSFGERQKAFRELSTNIEKYCLLLAETSDADGRSAEATARLAELRKKYVEQFGDLDDLIKQTGWISDPSYLIGLGARLDGGDATLVSESLADLTGQSFGTDWQRWQAWAKKTN
;
A
#
# COMPACT_ATOMS: atom_id res chain seq x y z
N MET A 1 -8.41 -37.56 -50.58
CA MET A 1 -8.07 -36.35 -51.35
C MET A 1 -8.85 -35.20 -50.78
N ASN A 2 -8.11 -34.17 -50.32
CA ASN A 2 -8.54 -32.82 -49.92
C ASN A 2 -9.48 -32.67 -48.71
N GLU A 3 -8.89 -32.64 -47.51
CA GLU A 3 -9.39 -31.87 -46.37
C GLU A 3 -8.22 -31.53 -45.42
N GLN A 4 -7.27 -30.73 -45.92
CA GLN A 4 -6.19 -30.11 -45.14
C GLN A 4 -5.93 -28.72 -45.73
N SER A 5 -6.67 -27.70 -45.29
CA SER A 5 -6.37 -26.27 -45.57
C SER A 5 -7.27 -25.28 -44.83
N ARG A 6 -7.52 -25.47 -43.52
CA ARG A 6 -8.31 -24.48 -42.74
C ARG A 6 -7.78 -24.06 -41.36
N SER A 7 -6.61 -24.49 -40.89
CA SER A 7 -6.11 -24.07 -39.56
C SER A 7 -5.15 -22.87 -39.54
N HIS A 8 -4.77 -22.31 -40.70
CA HIS A 8 -3.81 -21.19 -40.75
C HIS A 8 -4.43 -19.79 -40.88
N SER A 9 -5.76 -19.66 -41.07
CA SER A 9 -6.41 -18.34 -41.22
C SER A 9 -6.86 -17.68 -39.92
N ASP A 10 -7.02 -18.43 -38.83
CA ASP A 10 -7.55 -17.88 -37.57
C ASP A 10 -6.48 -17.22 -36.69
N ILE A 11 -5.22 -17.68 -36.75
CA ILE A 11 -4.10 -17.07 -36.01
C ILE A 11 -3.82 -15.65 -36.51
N GLY A 12 -3.90 -15.44 -37.83
CA GLY A 12 -3.70 -14.11 -38.44
C GLY A 12 -4.75 -13.09 -38.01
N ASN A 13 -6.01 -13.51 -37.85
CA ASN A 13 -7.10 -12.61 -37.42
C ASN A 13 -7.02 -12.23 -35.94
N VAL A 14 -6.53 -13.12 -35.07
CA VAL A 14 -6.35 -12.83 -33.65
C VAL A 14 -5.21 -11.82 -33.44
N VAL A 15 -4.07 -12.00 -34.13
CA VAL A 15 -2.95 -11.05 -34.07
C VAL A 15 -3.37 -9.69 -34.64
N TYR A 16 -4.11 -9.65 -35.76
CA TYR A 16 -4.60 -8.40 -36.34
C TYR A 16 -5.62 -7.68 -35.44
N GLN A 17 -6.52 -8.39 -34.75
CA GLN A 17 -7.50 -7.75 -33.86
C GLN A 17 -6.86 -7.23 -32.55
N VAL A 18 -5.85 -7.92 -32.02
CA VAL A 18 -5.13 -7.46 -30.82
C VAL A 18 -4.26 -6.24 -31.16
N VAL A 19 -3.52 -6.27 -32.27
CA VAL A 19 -2.71 -5.13 -32.73
C VAL A 19 -3.58 -3.96 -33.17
N SER A 20 -4.70 -4.19 -33.87
CA SER A 20 -5.61 -3.12 -34.32
C SER A 20 -6.34 -2.44 -33.16
N ARG A 21 -6.64 -3.13 -32.06
CA ARG A 21 -7.26 -2.50 -30.87
C ARG A 21 -6.24 -1.75 -30.01
N ALA A 22 -5.00 -2.22 -29.93
CA ALA A 22 -3.90 -1.48 -29.30
C ALA A 22 -3.58 -0.18 -30.06
N TRP A 23 -3.63 -0.21 -31.40
CA TRP A 23 -3.43 0.97 -32.24
C TRP A 23 -4.58 1.98 -32.17
N PHE A 24 -5.82 1.53 -31.97
CA PHE A 24 -6.98 2.41 -31.86
C PHE A 24 -7.02 3.20 -30.53
N CYS A 25 -6.41 2.68 -29.46
CA CYS A 25 -6.22 3.42 -28.21
C CYS A 25 -5.13 4.51 -28.31
N LEU A 26 -4.19 4.40 -29.27
CA LEU A 26 -3.12 5.39 -29.46
C LEU A 26 -3.54 6.62 -30.30
N MET A 27 -4.67 6.55 -31.02
CA MET A 27 -5.14 7.61 -31.93
C MET A 27 -6.14 8.60 -31.30
N ILE A 28 -6.50 8.46 -30.02
CA ILE A 28 -7.37 9.43 -29.31
C ILE A 28 -6.56 10.51 -28.55
N ALA A 29 -5.22 10.48 -28.60
CA ALA A 29 -4.34 11.43 -27.91
C ALA A 29 -3.84 12.60 -28.77
N GLY A 30 -4.47 12.91 -29.90
CA GLY A 30 -3.94 13.88 -30.87
C GLY A 30 -4.96 14.86 -31.44
N VAL A 31 -5.48 15.80 -30.64
CA VAL A 31 -5.88 17.13 -31.14
C VAL A 31 -5.51 18.18 -30.10
N SER A 32 -4.43 18.89 -30.39
CA SER A 32 -4.02 20.14 -29.80
C SER A 32 -4.89 21.29 -30.29
N LEU A 33 -5.37 22.14 -29.37
CA LEU A 33 -5.80 23.51 -29.66
C LEU A 33 -5.52 24.38 -28.43
N VAL A 34 -4.43 25.15 -28.54
CA VAL A 34 -4.14 26.35 -27.75
C VAL A 34 -5.11 27.45 -28.21
N PRO A 35 -5.65 28.28 -27.31
CA PRO A 35 -5.13 29.63 -27.26
C PRO A 35 -4.83 30.13 -25.84
N ALA A 36 -3.80 30.98 -25.82
CA ALA A 36 -3.42 31.86 -24.74
C ALA A 36 -4.58 32.77 -24.30
N HIS A 37 -4.64 33.08 -23.01
CA HIS A 37 -4.82 34.46 -22.54
C HIS A 37 -4.26 34.61 -21.13
N ALA A 38 -3.14 35.34 -21.06
CA ALA A 38 -2.68 36.00 -19.86
C ALA A 38 -3.66 37.14 -19.54
N ALA A 39 -4.30 37.06 -18.38
CA ALA A 39 -4.97 38.21 -17.78
C ALA A 39 -4.17 38.62 -16.54
N TYR A 40 -3.17 39.46 -16.76
CA TYR A 40 -2.61 40.30 -15.71
C TYR A 40 -3.71 41.25 -15.26
N ALA A 41 -4.12 41.14 -13.99
CA ALA A 41 -4.92 42.17 -13.34
C ALA A 41 -4.07 43.44 -13.23
N GLN A 42 -4.33 44.41 -14.13
CA GLN A 42 -3.83 45.76 -14.02
C GLN A 42 -4.48 46.41 -12.78
N VAL A 43 -3.65 46.81 -11.82
CA VAL A 43 -4.04 47.75 -10.76
C VAL A 43 -4.15 49.14 -11.42
N PRO A 44 -5.29 49.84 -11.30
CA PRO A 44 -5.39 51.20 -11.81
C PRO A 44 -4.50 52.13 -10.98
N ALA A 45 -3.54 52.76 -11.64
CA ALA A 45 -2.90 53.97 -11.15
C ALA A 45 -3.84 55.14 -11.50
N ASP A 46 -4.58 55.63 -10.52
CA ASP A 46 -5.24 56.94 -10.57
C ASP A 46 -4.86 57.72 -9.31
N GLN A 47 -3.84 58.56 -9.46
CA GLN A 47 -3.62 59.74 -8.62
C GLN A 47 -4.09 60.94 -9.45
N PRO A 48 -5.07 61.73 -8.97
CA PRO A 48 -5.26 63.06 -9.53
C PRO A 48 -4.18 64.00 -8.98
N ALA A 49 -3.41 64.57 -9.90
CA ALA A 49 -2.57 65.72 -9.67
C ALA A 49 -3.44 66.94 -9.31
N ALA A 50 -3.20 67.51 -8.13
CA ALA A 50 -3.60 68.88 -7.82
C ALA A 50 -2.33 69.74 -7.84
N THR A 51 -2.15 70.45 -8.95
CA THR A 51 -1.30 71.62 -9.07
C THR A 51 -1.92 72.77 -8.29
N GLU A 52 -1.30 73.15 -7.17
CA GLU A 52 -1.44 74.48 -6.60
C GLU A 52 -0.06 75.13 -6.46
N THR A 53 0.06 76.25 -7.14
CA THR A 53 1.14 77.24 -7.12
C THR A 53 1.46 77.72 -5.70
N PRO A 54 2.73 77.91 -5.32
CA PRO A 54 3.07 78.60 -4.08
C PRO A 54 3.00 80.11 -4.30
N GLU A 55 2.06 80.75 -3.61
CA GLU A 55 2.03 82.20 -3.42
C GLU A 55 3.11 82.60 -2.40
N ASN A 56 3.95 83.55 -2.81
CA ASN A 56 4.88 84.26 -1.95
C ASN A 56 4.10 85.03 -0.86
N GLY A 57 4.48 84.84 0.40
CA GLY A 57 3.91 85.60 1.50
C GLY A 57 4.73 85.54 2.79
N ALA A 58 5.44 86.64 3.04
CA ALA A 58 5.88 87.14 4.34
C ALA A 58 6.95 86.37 5.12
N ALA A 59 8.15 86.94 5.09
CA ALA A 59 9.15 86.82 6.13
C ALA A 59 8.56 87.19 7.50
N GLY A 60 8.67 86.26 8.44
CA GLY A 60 8.39 86.44 9.85
C GLY A 60 9.37 85.62 10.67
N ASP A 61 10.40 86.30 11.20
CA ASP A 61 11.37 85.78 12.15
C ASP A 61 10.69 85.19 13.39
N VAL A 62 10.73 83.87 13.55
CA VAL A 62 10.69 83.18 14.85
C VAL A 62 11.63 81.96 14.79
N ALA A 63 12.93 82.24 14.75
CA ALA A 63 13.97 81.26 15.01
C ALA A 63 14.26 81.21 16.52
N ASN A 64 13.77 80.15 17.19
CA ASN A 64 14.40 79.46 18.34
C ASN A 64 13.40 78.56 19.11
N GLY A 65 12.70 77.68 18.39
CA GLY A 65 11.86 76.65 19.03
C GLY A 65 11.64 75.37 18.20
N SER A 66 12.26 75.23 17.03
CA SER A 66 11.92 74.16 16.06
C SER A 66 12.93 73.00 15.99
N GLU A 67 14.14 73.14 16.52
CA GLU A 67 15.12 72.04 16.57
C GLU A 67 14.77 71.02 17.67
N SER A 68 14.35 71.49 18.86
CA SER A 68 13.99 70.59 19.96
C SER A 68 12.80 69.67 19.64
N LYS A 69 11.86 70.14 18.82
CA LYS A 69 10.69 69.34 18.40
C LYS A 69 11.07 68.26 17.38
N LYS A 70 11.97 68.56 16.43
CA LYS A 70 12.48 67.58 15.45
C LYS A 70 13.31 66.49 16.11
N ASP A 71 14.14 66.85 17.10
CA ASP A 71 14.94 65.88 17.84
C ASP A 71 14.06 64.98 18.73
N SER A 72 13.01 65.56 19.34
CA SER A 72 11.96 64.82 20.06
C SER A 72 11.26 63.79 19.16
N ASP A 73 10.80 64.21 17.98
CA ASP A 73 10.05 63.34 17.07
C ASP A 73 10.94 62.21 16.51
N LYS A 74 12.20 62.52 16.22
CA LYS A 74 13.21 61.53 15.82
C LYS A 74 13.50 60.51 16.92
N ALA A 75 13.69 60.97 18.16
CA ALA A 75 13.90 60.08 19.30
C ALA A 75 12.70 59.16 19.56
N ASN A 76 11.48 59.68 19.42
CA ASN A 76 10.25 58.90 19.54
C ASN A 76 10.11 57.86 18.41
N ALA A 77 10.44 58.24 17.17
CA ALA A 77 10.42 57.31 16.02
C ALA A 77 11.45 56.17 16.17
N LEU A 78 12.66 56.47 16.67
CA LEU A 78 13.69 55.49 16.99
C LEU A 78 13.24 54.52 18.08
N LYS A 79 12.63 55.05 19.16
CA LYS A 79 12.11 54.23 20.27
C LYS A 79 11.01 53.27 19.80
N LYS A 80 10.02 53.76 19.05
CA LYS A 80 8.94 52.92 18.51
C LYS A 80 9.46 51.83 17.57
N PHE A 81 10.47 52.14 16.75
CA PHE A 81 11.08 51.15 15.87
C PHE A 81 11.83 50.07 16.66
N ALA A 82 12.56 50.45 17.71
CA ALA A 82 13.24 49.52 18.60
C ALA A 82 12.24 48.58 19.31
N GLU A 83 11.15 49.13 19.85
CA GLU A 83 10.08 48.35 20.50
C GLU A 83 9.41 47.37 19.52
N ALA A 84 9.20 47.79 18.26
CA ALA A 84 8.65 46.91 17.22
C ALA A 84 9.62 45.78 16.82
N LEU A 85 10.93 46.07 16.80
CA LEU A 85 11.97 45.05 16.60
C LEU A 85 12.03 44.07 17.78
N ASP A 86 11.88 44.55 19.03
CA ASP A 86 11.83 43.71 20.22
C ASP A 86 10.65 42.73 20.17
N ASP A 87 9.45 43.21 19.82
CA ASP A 87 8.25 42.36 19.67
C ASP A 87 8.44 41.30 18.55
N LEU A 88 9.03 41.69 17.42
CA LEU A 88 9.31 40.74 16.34
C LEU A 88 10.36 39.70 16.73
N GLU A 89 11.43 40.13 17.40
CA GLU A 89 12.49 39.22 17.86
C GLU A 89 11.96 38.28 18.94
N GLN A 90 11.12 38.76 19.87
CA GLN A 90 10.46 37.90 20.85
C GLN A 90 9.56 36.86 20.18
N ARG A 91 8.82 37.25 19.14
CA ARG A 91 8.00 36.31 18.35
C ARG A 91 8.84 35.31 17.57
N LEU A 92 9.95 35.74 16.97
CA LEU A 92 10.88 34.83 16.28
C LEU A 92 11.54 33.85 17.26
N ASN A 93 12.02 34.32 18.41
CA ASN A 93 12.59 33.48 19.47
C ASN A 93 11.55 32.46 19.97
N GLN A 94 10.29 32.89 20.14
CA GLN A 94 9.21 31.98 20.51
C GLN A 94 8.96 30.95 19.41
N GLN A 95 9.02 31.33 18.14
CA GLN A 95 8.85 30.38 17.03
C GLN A 95 10.02 29.41 16.86
N GLU A 96 11.25 29.88 17.01
CA GLU A 96 12.45 29.02 17.00
C GLU A 96 12.36 28.04 18.17
N ARG A 97 12.02 28.53 19.37
CA ARG A 97 11.80 27.67 20.55
C ARG A 97 10.67 26.66 20.35
N LEU A 98 9.56 27.04 19.72
CA LEU A 98 8.47 26.11 19.42
C LEU A 98 8.86 25.12 18.31
N GLY A 99 9.71 25.53 17.36
CA GLY A 99 10.24 24.63 16.33
C GLY A 99 11.28 23.64 16.87
N GLU A 100 11.99 24.02 17.93
CA GLU A 100 12.87 23.13 18.68
C GLU A 100 12.10 22.27 19.71
N TYR A 101 10.93 22.74 20.16
CA TYR A 101 10.14 22.05 21.19
C TYR A 101 9.73 20.66 20.70
N GLY A 102 10.16 19.64 21.45
CA GLY A 102 9.89 18.25 21.14
C GLY A 102 10.71 17.66 19.99
N ASN A 103 11.49 18.46 19.24
CA ASN A 103 12.27 17.92 18.11
C ASN A 103 13.34 16.93 18.61
N GLU A 104 14.10 17.28 19.66
CA GLU A 104 15.10 16.38 20.26
C GLU A 104 14.47 15.09 20.80
N ILE A 105 13.27 15.18 21.40
CA ILE A 105 12.54 14.03 21.92
C ILE A 105 12.04 13.13 20.78
N VAL A 106 11.51 13.73 19.72
CA VAL A 106 11.06 13.00 18.52
C VAL A 106 12.25 12.35 17.81
N GLU A 107 13.37 13.06 17.62
CA GLU A 107 14.60 12.52 17.01
C GLU A 107 15.20 11.38 17.85
N GLY A 108 15.19 11.52 19.19
CA GLY A 108 15.57 10.46 20.10
C GLY A 108 14.69 9.23 19.95
N TYR A 109 13.36 9.41 19.91
CA TYR A 109 12.43 8.30 19.71
C TYR A 109 12.55 7.65 18.32
N VAL A 110 12.75 8.44 17.27
CA VAL A 110 13.06 7.93 15.93
C VAL A 110 14.32 7.07 15.98
N SER A 111 15.40 7.54 16.62
CA SER A 111 16.66 6.80 16.72
C SER A 111 16.49 5.45 17.46
N GLU A 112 15.69 5.41 18.53
CA GLU A 112 15.35 4.17 19.25
C GLU A 112 14.63 3.15 18.34
N LEU A 113 13.61 3.60 17.61
CA LEU A 113 12.85 2.74 16.70
C LEU A 113 13.67 2.29 15.49
N GLU A 114 14.55 3.15 14.96
CA GLU A 114 15.48 2.78 13.88
C GLU A 114 16.49 1.72 14.36
N ALA A 115 17.01 1.84 15.59
CA ALA A 115 17.87 0.83 16.19
C ALA A 115 17.14 -0.52 16.36
N GLU A 116 15.89 -0.51 16.83
CA GLU A 116 15.07 -1.72 16.93
C GLU A 116 14.81 -2.35 15.56
N TYR A 117 14.48 -1.52 14.55
CA TYR A 117 14.23 -1.98 13.19
C TYR A 117 15.47 -2.69 12.60
N LEU A 118 16.65 -2.08 12.73
CA LEU A 118 17.91 -2.64 12.26
C LEU A 118 18.28 -3.93 13.02
N GLY A 119 18.02 -3.98 14.33
CA GLY A 119 18.20 -5.20 15.13
C GLY A 119 17.29 -6.35 14.66
N ASN A 120 16.04 -6.05 14.31
CA ASN A 120 15.11 -7.02 13.73
C ASN A 120 15.59 -7.51 12.34
N LEU A 121 16.13 -6.61 11.52
CA LEU A 121 16.67 -6.96 10.20
C LEU A 121 17.86 -7.92 10.33
N GLN A 122 18.78 -7.61 11.25
CA GLN A 122 19.89 -8.49 11.57
C GLN A 122 19.40 -9.86 12.08
N THR A 123 18.38 -9.87 12.95
CA THR A 123 17.80 -11.12 13.46
C THR A 123 17.22 -11.97 12.34
N LEU A 124 16.45 -11.36 11.41
CA LEU A 124 15.90 -12.07 10.24
C LEU A 124 17.00 -12.66 9.36
N SER A 125 18.08 -11.92 9.12
CA SER A 125 19.22 -12.43 8.33
C SER A 125 19.93 -13.62 8.99
N SER A 126 19.88 -13.70 10.34
CA SER A 126 20.48 -14.80 11.10
C SER A 126 19.58 -16.04 11.24
N LEU A 127 18.27 -15.89 10.99
CA LEU A 127 17.34 -17.02 11.03
C LEU A 127 17.55 -17.89 9.80
N SER A 128 18.22 -19.04 9.99
CA SER A 128 18.46 -20.03 8.94
C SER A 128 17.16 -20.42 8.24
N ALA A 129 17.23 -20.68 6.93
CA ALA A 129 16.13 -21.21 6.13
C ALA A 129 15.80 -22.69 6.45
N THR A 130 16.15 -23.15 7.64
CA THR A 130 15.70 -24.44 8.17
C THR A 130 14.18 -24.37 8.31
N GLY A 131 13.45 -25.21 7.59
CA GLY A 131 11.97 -25.28 7.58
C GLY A 131 11.35 -25.76 8.89
N SER A 132 11.84 -25.25 10.02
CA SER A 132 11.26 -25.48 11.34
C SER A 132 10.08 -24.53 11.54
N PRO A 133 8.90 -25.05 11.94
CA PRO A 133 7.69 -24.23 12.12
C PRO A 133 7.88 -23.12 13.18
N ASP A 134 8.74 -23.35 14.18
CA ASP A 134 9.07 -22.34 15.20
C ASP A 134 9.87 -21.17 14.61
N ILE A 135 10.78 -21.46 13.67
CA ILE A 135 11.57 -20.45 12.97
C ILE A 135 10.68 -19.64 12.04
N ASP A 136 9.75 -20.28 11.33
CA ASP A 136 8.79 -19.60 10.46
C ASP A 136 7.82 -18.73 11.25
N ARG A 137 7.34 -19.22 12.40
CA ARG A 137 6.55 -18.41 13.34
C ARG A 137 7.34 -17.18 13.79
N ARG A 138 8.56 -17.36 14.28
CA ARG A 138 9.41 -16.26 14.75
C ARG A 138 9.72 -15.26 13.62
N ARG A 139 9.98 -15.74 12.41
CA ARG A 139 10.20 -14.91 11.22
C ARG A 139 8.96 -14.06 10.92
N ARG A 140 7.75 -14.64 10.96
CA ARG A 140 6.49 -13.91 10.81
C ARG A 140 6.30 -12.84 11.88
N GLU A 141 6.58 -13.16 13.14
CA GLU A 141 6.49 -12.22 14.26
C GLU A 141 7.46 -11.03 14.10
N ILE A 142 8.71 -11.29 13.67
CA ILE A 142 9.69 -10.22 13.45
C ILE A 142 9.32 -9.37 12.22
N ASN A 143 8.87 -9.98 11.12
CA ASN A 143 8.41 -9.24 9.94
C ASN A 143 7.21 -8.33 10.27
N ALA A 144 6.24 -8.86 11.01
CA ALA A 144 5.10 -8.10 11.53
C ALA A 144 5.58 -6.92 12.39
N ARG A 145 6.55 -7.14 13.29
CA ARG A 145 7.14 -6.05 14.09
C ARG A 145 7.85 -5.01 13.23
N GLN A 146 8.59 -5.41 12.19
CA GLN A 146 9.27 -4.46 11.29
C GLN A 146 8.28 -3.59 10.52
N GLN A 147 7.20 -4.17 10.00
CA GLN A 147 6.14 -3.41 9.34
C GLN A 147 5.50 -2.40 10.29
N HIS A 148 5.21 -2.83 11.53
CA HIS A 148 4.73 -1.92 12.58
C HIS A 148 5.70 -0.77 12.86
N LEU A 149 6.99 -1.07 13.05
CA LEU A 149 8.03 -0.07 13.27
C LEU A 149 8.13 0.91 12.09
N SER A 150 8.02 0.44 10.86
CA SER A 150 8.07 1.29 9.67
C SER A 150 6.91 2.30 9.60
N LEU A 151 5.73 1.92 10.09
CA LEU A 151 4.56 2.80 10.22
C LEU A 151 4.72 3.83 11.34
N LEU A 152 5.23 3.39 12.50
CA LEU A 152 5.54 4.30 13.62
C LEU A 152 6.58 5.33 13.20
N LEU A 153 7.67 4.89 12.56
CA LEU A 153 8.73 5.76 12.06
C LEU A 153 8.21 6.75 11.03
N TRP A 154 7.36 6.31 10.09
CA TRP A 154 6.72 7.20 9.13
C TRP A 154 5.88 8.28 9.83
N GLN A 155 5.01 7.87 10.75
CA GLN A 155 4.12 8.79 11.44
C GLN A 155 4.91 9.74 12.36
N LEU A 156 6.00 9.28 12.99
CA LEU A 156 6.90 10.13 13.76
C LEU A 156 7.66 11.12 12.90
N LYS A 157 8.19 10.71 11.75
CA LYS A 157 8.85 11.65 10.81
C LYS A 157 7.85 12.69 10.31
N ARG A 158 6.61 12.28 10.01
CA ARG A 158 5.52 13.19 9.65
C ARG A 158 5.22 14.17 10.79
N VAL A 159 4.96 13.67 11.99
CA VAL A 159 4.64 14.50 13.17
C VAL A 159 5.80 15.41 13.56
N GLY A 160 7.04 14.91 13.58
CA GLY A 160 8.23 15.69 13.90
C GLY A 160 8.42 16.88 12.96
N THR A 161 8.24 16.68 11.65
CA THR A 161 8.30 17.78 10.68
C THR A 161 7.22 18.85 10.91
N GLN A 162 6.09 18.47 11.51
CA GLN A 162 4.96 19.35 11.78
C GLN A 162 5.08 20.05 13.14
N ILE A 163 5.52 19.34 14.18
CA ILE A 163 5.82 19.91 15.50
C ILE A 163 6.89 20.99 15.38
N ALA A 164 7.91 20.76 14.55
CA ALA A 164 8.94 21.74 14.28
C ALA A 164 8.39 23.04 13.63
N GLN A 165 7.10 23.08 13.24
CA GLN A 165 6.49 24.13 12.43
C GLN A 165 5.04 24.45 12.81
N PRO A 166 4.79 25.01 14.00
CA PRO A 166 3.44 25.44 14.37
C PRO A 166 2.92 26.47 13.37
N ASP A 167 1.84 26.12 12.66
CA ASP A 167 1.17 26.97 11.68
C ASP A 167 0.47 28.19 12.33
N SER A 168 0.37 28.19 13.67
CA SER A 168 -0.43 29.11 14.47
C SER A 168 0.14 30.52 14.62
N VAL A 169 1.37 30.81 14.17
CA VAL A 169 1.99 32.14 14.34
C VAL A 169 2.36 32.79 12.98
N ASN A 170 1.39 33.56 12.49
CA ASN A 170 1.42 34.62 11.48
C ASN A 170 2.35 34.46 10.25
N PRO A 171 1.82 34.12 9.05
CA PRO A 171 2.61 33.82 7.83
C PRO A 171 3.32 35.02 7.18
N ASN A 172 3.39 36.17 7.84
CA ASN A 172 3.77 37.42 7.20
C ASN A 172 4.82 38.22 8.00
N TYR A 173 5.85 37.56 8.53
CA TYR A 173 7.03 38.27 9.07
C TYR A 173 7.65 39.19 8.02
N ILE A 174 7.75 38.73 6.77
CA ILE A 174 8.28 39.54 5.66
C ILE A 174 7.41 40.77 5.41
N VAL A 175 6.08 40.61 5.37
CA VAL A 175 5.15 41.73 5.17
C VAL A 175 5.16 42.69 6.38
N THR A 176 5.20 42.16 7.60
CA THR A 176 5.32 42.98 8.82
C THR A 176 6.64 43.75 8.83
N MET A 177 7.75 43.11 8.45
CA MET A 177 9.07 43.73 8.33
C MET A 177 9.12 44.79 7.23
N GLN A 178 8.44 44.58 6.10
CA GLN A 178 8.29 45.59 5.03
C GLN A 178 7.42 46.76 5.47
N LYS A 179 6.38 46.50 6.27
CA LYS A 179 5.54 47.53 6.88
C LYS A 179 6.36 48.39 7.85
N LEU A 180 7.15 47.78 8.72
CA LEU A 180 8.05 48.50 9.64
C LEU A 180 9.06 49.38 8.90
N LEU A 181 9.62 48.92 7.77
CA LEU A 181 10.47 49.75 6.91
C LEU A 181 9.76 51.01 6.42
N SER A 182 8.50 50.87 6.01
CA SER A 182 7.71 51.98 5.48
C SER A 182 7.31 52.99 6.56
N GLU A 183 6.96 52.51 7.75
CA GLU A 183 6.48 53.32 8.88
C GLU A 183 7.62 54.02 9.62
N HIS A 184 8.84 53.47 9.58
CA HIS A 184 9.98 53.95 10.38
C HIS A 184 11.21 54.38 9.55
N ARG A 185 11.03 54.89 8.32
CA ARG A 185 12.14 55.32 7.44
C ARG A 185 13.17 56.24 8.10
N GLN A 186 12.76 57.10 9.02
CA GLN A 186 13.68 58.02 9.73
C GLN A 186 14.57 57.31 10.75
N ALA A 187 14.08 56.23 11.38
CA ALA A 187 14.83 55.43 12.34
C ALA A 187 15.96 54.62 11.66
N MET A 188 15.82 54.35 10.36
CA MET A 188 16.79 53.64 9.52
C MET A 188 18.09 54.42 9.27
N THR A 189 18.16 55.69 9.70
CA THR A 189 19.41 56.46 9.68
C THR A 189 20.39 56.03 10.77
N ASP A 190 19.91 55.31 11.80
CA ASP A 190 20.74 54.72 12.85
C ASP A 190 21.36 53.39 12.38
N ALA A 191 22.69 53.34 12.34
CA ALA A 191 23.43 52.19 11.83
C ALA A 191 23.25 50.92 12.69
N ALA A 192 23.02 51.05 14.01
CA ALA A 192 22.86 49.91 14.90
C ALA A 192 21.47 49.28 14.75
N LEU A 193 20.42 50.09 14.70
CA LEU A 193 19.05 49.62 14.45
C LEU A 193 18.92 49.01 13.05
N MET A 194 19.61 49.56 12.06
CA MET A 194 19.70 48.98 10.72
C MET A 194 20.29 47.58 10.70
N LYS A 195 21.42 47.38 11.38
CA LYS A 195 22.06 46.08 11.47
C LYS A 195 21.14 45.07 12.17
N ARG A 196 20.53 45.47 13.29
CA ARG A 196 19.57 44.64 14.02
C ARG A 196 18.37 44.25 13.16
N TYR A 197 17.81 45.20 12.41
CA TYR A 197 16.74 44.92 11.44
C TYR A 197 17.17 43.90 10.38
N GLN A 198 18.38 44.04 9.81
CA GLN A 198 18.91 43.09 8.83
C GLN A 198 19.09 41.68 9.41
N ASP A 199 19.57 41.57 10.64
CA ASP A 199 19.74 40.29 11.33
C ASP A 199 18.38 39.61 11.58
N VAL A 200 17.39 40.36 12.08
CA VAL A 200 16.01 39.88 12.27
C VAL A 200 15.37 39.47 10.93
N LEU A 201 15.59 40.25 9.86
CA LEU A 201 15.08 39.94 8.53
C LEU A 201 15.70 38.65 7.96
N ARG A 202 17.01 38.47 8.15
CA ARG A 202 17.72 37.27 7.74
C ARG A 202 17.17 36.04 8.47
N ARG A 203 17.04 36.10 9.80
CA ARG A 203 16.44 35.02 10.61
C ARG A 203 15.02 34.69 10.17
N ALA A 204 14.17 35.71 9.99
CA ALA A 204 12.81 35.51 9.48
C ALA A 204 12.79 34.87 8.08
N SER A 205 13.73 35.25 7.21
CA SER A 205 13.86 34.69 5.86
C SER A 205 14.38 33.25 5.88
N ASP A 206 15.31 32.93 6.77
CA ASP A 206 15.84 31.58 6.96
C ASP A 206 14.76 30.65 7.50
N LEU A 207 14.02 31.10 8.53
CA LEU A 207 12.87 30.38 9.07
C LEU A 207 11.76 30.19 8.02
N SER A 208 11.48 31.21 7.22
CA SER A 208 10.51 31.12 6.11
C SER A 208 10.98 30.14 5.03
N ARG A 209 12.27 30.16 4.65
CA ARG A 209 12.84 29.19 3.70
C ARG A 209 12.82 27.78 4.25
N GLN A 210 13.11 27.59 5.54
CA GLN A 210 13.02 26.30 6.20
C GLN A 210 11.59 25.76 6.17
N ARG A 211 10.60 26.60 6.46
CA ARG A 211 9.16 26.27 6.34
C ARG A 211 8.72 25.98 4.91
N MET A 212 9.24 26.72 3.93
CA MET A 212 8.91 26.46 2.53
C MET A 212 9.53 25.15 2.06
N ARG A 213 10.75 24.83 2.49
CA ARG A 213 11.43 23.56 2.16
C ARG A 213 10.73 22.36 2.78
N SER A 214 10.33 22.44 4.05
CA SER A 214 9.56 21.38 4.72
C SER A 214 8.15 21.23 4.16
N ARG A 215 7.43 22.33 3.88
CA ARG A 215 6.11 22.27 3.21
C ARG A 215 6.22 21.73 1.79
N ALA A 216 7.36 21.96 1.14
CA ALA A 216 7.66 21.41 -0.17
C ALA A 216 8.12 19.95 -0.12
N GLN A 217 8.53 19.42 1.04
CA GLN A 217 8.71 17.99 1.19
C GLN A 217 7.32 17.34 1.13
N PRO A 218 7.07 16.49 0.13
CA PRO A 218 5.79 15.80 0.06
C PRO A 218 5.67 14.91 1.29
N HIS A 219 4.71 15.21 2.17
CA HIS A 219 4.27 14.28 3.22
C HIS A 219 3.48 13.12 2.60
N SER A 220 4.07 12.45 1.60
CA SER A 220 3.52 11.22 1.03
C SER A 220 3.63 10.11 2.06
N PHE A 221 2.58 9.32 2.17
CA PHE A 221 2.64 8.07 2.90
C PHE A 221 3.74 7.18 2.30
N HIS A 222 4.55 6.57 3.16
CA HIS A 222 5.51 5.54 2.79
C HIS A 222 5.91 4.73 4.03
N PHE A 223 6.24 3.47 3.85
CA PHE A 223 6.85 2.67 4.91
C PHE A 223 8.33 3.05 5.02
N VAL A 224 8.74 3.52 6.19
CA VAL A 224 10.15 3.88 6.42
C VAL A 224 10.99 2.62 6.53
N ARG A 225 11.99 2.50 5.67
CA ARG A 225 13.05 1.48 5.72
C ARG A 225 14.36 2.18 6.07
N PRO A 226 14.77 2.21 7.36
CA PRO A 226 16.04 2.80 7.77
C PRO A 226 17.20 2.21 6.96
N GLN A 227 18.01 3.07 6.36
CA GLN A 227 19.22 2.64 5.69
C GLN A 227 20.25 2.28 6.76
N GLY A 228 20.88 1.10 6.63
CA GLY A 228 21.99 0.73 7.49
C GLY A 228 23.16 1.72 7.39
N PRO A 229 24.07 1.78 8.38
CA PRO A 229 25.22 2.68 8.34
C PRO A 229 26.09 2.43 7.10
N ALA A 230 25.98 3.36 6.14
CA ALA A 230 26.82 3.59 4.97
C ALA A 230 27.05 2.42 3.99
N GLY A 231 26.41 2.50 2.81
CA GLY A 231 27.23 2.70 1.61
C GLY A 231 26.99 1.84 0.36
N ASP A 232 26.74 0.53 0.47
CA ASP A 232 26.95 -0.34 -0.72
C ASP A 232 25.81 -1.30 -1.06
N VAL A 233 24.65 -1.15 -0.42
CA VAL A 233 23.49 -1.93 -0.85
C VAL A 233 22.32 -1.00 -1.06
N ASP A 234 22.20 -0.53 -2.31
CA ASP A 234 20.91 -0.10 -2.83
C ASP A 234 19.92 -1.20 -2.42
N PRO A 235 18.77 -0.92 -1.79
CA PRO A 235 17.79 -1.97 -1.47
C PRO A 235 17.36 -2.76 -2.72
N ALA A 236 17.56 -2.21 -3.92
CA ALA A 236 17.46 -2.91 -5.21
C ALA A 236 18.56 -3.97 -5.46
N SER A 237 19.71 -3.88 -4.77
CA SER A 237 20.90 -4.73 -4.94
C SER A 237 21.09 -5.82 -3.87
N VAL A 238 20.35 -5.81 -2.75
CA VAL A 238 20.40 -6.92 -1.75
C VAL A 238 19.58 -8.12 -2.21
N ALA A 239 18.62 -7.92 -3.11
CA ALA A 239 17.72 -8.98 -3.56
C ALA A 239 18.14 -9.47 -4.94
N MET A 240 18.91 -10.55 -4.95
CA MET A 240 18.84 -11.71 -5.85
C MET A 240 20.21 -12.37 -5.86
N GLU A 241 20.51 -13.15 -4.82
CA GLU A 241 21.32 -14.35 -5.08
C GLU A 241 20.65 -15.07 -6.25
N GLU A 242 21.45 -15.29 -7.29
CA GLU A 242 21.10 -15.82 -8.60
C GLU A 242 20.32 -17.13 -8.44
N ASN A 243 19.00 -17.07 -8.36
CA ASN A 243 18.19 -18.18 -8.83
C ASN A 243 18.34 -18.19 -10.36
N GLU A 244 19.38 -18.87 -10.84
CA GLU A 244 19.74 -19.09 -12.25
C GLU A 244 18.62 -19.75 -13.10
N SER A 245 17.42 -19.95 -12.56
CA SER A 245 16.37 -20.75 -13.23
C SER A 245 15.42 -19.96 -14.13
N ASP A 246 15.33 -18.64 -14.01
CA ASP A 246 14.39 -17.83 -14.84
C ASP A 246 15.15 -17.02 -15.90
N ALA A 247 15.96 -17.70 -16.71
CA ALA A 247 16.71 -17.11 -17.83
C ALA A 247 15.82 -16.40 -18.87
N ASP A 248 14.50 -16.60 -18.82
CA ASP A 248 13.53 -16.12 -19.80
C ASP A 248 13.04 -14.69 -19.54
N PHE A 249 13.28 -14.09 -18.38
CA PHE A 249 12.79 -12.74 -18.08
C PHE A 249 13.88 -11.72 -17.79
N GLU A 250 14.02 -10.77 -18.72
CA GLU A 250 14.92 -9.61 -18.56
C GLU A 250 14.57 -8.81 -17.29
N GLN A 251 15.60 -8.39 -16.55
CA GLN A 251 15.43 -7.49 -15.41
C GLN A 251 15.21 -6.06 -15.91
N GLY A 252 14.29 -5.34 -15.27
CA GLY A 252 14.02 -3.93 -15.56
C GLY A 252 13.45 -3.22 -14.34
N ALA A 253 13.03 -1.97 -14.53
CA ALA A 253 12.60 -1.10 -13.44
C ALA A 253 11.36 -1.62 -12.69
N ILE A 254 10.47 -2.37 -13.34
CA ILE A 254 9.33 -3.06 -12.69
C ILE A 254 9.83 -4.07 -11.65
N GLN A 255 10.88 -4.85 -11.93
CA GLN A 255 11.43 -5.83 -10.96
C GLN A 255 12.01 -5.12 -9.74
N GLY A 256 12.64 -3.95 -9.94
CA GLY A 256 13.15 -3.12 -8.85
C GLY A 256 12.07 -2.64 -7.87
N VAL A 257 10.80 -2.63 -8.30
CA VAL A 257 9.65 -2.26 -7.48
C VAL A 257 8.60 -3.38 -7.35
N LYS A 258 9.00 -4.64 -7.57
CA LYS A 258 8.07 -5.79 -7.57
C LYS A 258 7.32 -5.96 -6.24
N GLU A 259 7.98 -5.75 -5.12
CA GLU A 259 7.37 -5.93 -3.79
C GLU A 259 6.29 -4.86 -3.53
N PRO A 260 6.53 -3.55 -3.75
CA PRO A 260 5.48 -2.53 -3.71
C PRO A 260 4.32 -2.78 -4.68
N ILE A 261 4.59 -3.30 -5.88
CA ILE A 261 3.54 -3.72 -6.83
C ILE A 261 2.70 -4.85 -6.21
N GLY A 262 3.34 -5.83 -5.57
CA GLY A 262 2.64 -6.95 -4.94
C GLY A 262 1.79 -6.56 -3.73
N ASN A 263 2.15 -5.48 -3.04
CA ASN A 263 1.30 -4.91 -2.00
C ASN A 263 0.03 -4.28 -2.59
N LEU A 264 0.08 -3.79 -3.83
CA LEU A 264 -1.07 -3.24 -4.55
C LEU A 264 -1.89 -4.32 -5.23
N VAL A 265 -1.25 -5.29 -5.88
CA VAL A 265 -1.88 -6.30 -6.73
C VAL A 265 -1.61 -7.69 -6.17
N LYS A 266 -2.63 -8.24 -5.53
CA LYS A 266 -2.73 -9.65 -5.20
C LYS A 266 -3.97 -10.24 -5.87
N LEU A 267 -3.78 -11.38 -6.51
CA LEU A 267 -4.87 -12.17 -7.06
C LEU A 267 -5.30 -13.21 -6.01
N SER A 268 -6.61 -13.39 -5.87
CA SER A 268 -7.22 -14.39 -4.99
C SER A 268 -8.21 -15.26 -5.76
N TRP A 269 -8.46 -16.44 -5.20
CA TRP A 269 -9.57 -17.30 -5.59
C TRP A 269 -10.84 -16.84 -4.89
N ASP A 270 -11.91 -16.67 -5.65
CA ASP A 270 -13.26 -16.47 -5.09
C ASP A 270 -14.25 -17.21 -5.98
N ASN A 271 -14.91 -18.24 -5.45
CA ASN A 271 -15.97 -18.98 -6.15
C ASN A 271 -15.60 -19.51 -7.56
N GLY A 272 -14.32 -19.80 -7.82
CA GLY A 272 -13.81 -20.32 -9.11
C GLY A 272 -13.30 -19.24 -10.06
N PHE A 273 -13.40 -17.98 -9.64
CA PHE A 273 -12.95 -16.78 -10.34
C PHE A 273 -11.63 -16.30 -9.75
N LEU A 274 -10.83 -15.64 -10.58
CA LEU A 274 -9.77 -14.76 -10.12
C LEU A 274 -10.33 -13.39 -9.80
N THR A 275 -9.96 -12.86 -8.65
CA THR A 275 -10.32 -11.52 -8.20
C THR A 275 -9.10 -10.78 -7.69
N TRP A 276 -9.13 -9.44 -7.76
CA TRP A 276 -8.14 -8.58 -7.14
C TRP A 276 -8.47 -8.41 -5.65
N ASP A 277 -7.68 -9.10 -4.81
CA ASP A 277 -7.82 -9.13 -3.36
C ASP A 277 -7.61 -7.74 -2.75
N SER A 278 -8.71 -7.04 -2.48
CA SER A 278 -8.67 -5.72 -1.85
C SER A 278 -8.48 -5.81 -0.33
N LYS A 279 -8.79 -6.96 0.29
CA LYS A 279 -8.53 -7.19 1.72
C LYS A 279 -7.03 -7.28 1.98
N HIS A 280 -6.25 -7.71 0.99
CA HIS A 280 -4.80 -7.74 1.08
C HIS A 280 -4.16 -6.38 1.39
N TRP A 281 -4.80 -5.26 1.03
CA TRP A 281 -4.26 -3.94 1.32
C TRP A 281 -4.11 -3.65 2.82
N GLU A 282 -4.78 -4.42 3.69
CA GLU A 282 -4.61 -4.35 5.13
C GLU A 282 -3.37 -5.12 5.62
N ALA A 283 -2.87 -6.08 4.85
CA ALA A 283 -1.77 -6.96 5.28
C ALA A 283 -0.47 -6.20 5.59
N PRO A 284 -0.02 -5.19 4.81
CA PRO A 284 1.13 -4.36 5.16
C PRO A 284 0.99 -3.58 6.48
N PHE A 285 -0.23 -3.46 7.01
CA PHE A 285 -0.52 -2.77 8.26
C PHE A 285 -0.60 -3.71 9.47
N VAL A 286 -0.37 -5.02 9.29
CA VAL A 286 -0.26 -5.99 10.40
C VAL A 286 -1.51 -6.03 11.29
N GLY A 287 -2.68 -5.81 10.69
CA GLY A 287 -3.95 -5.74 11.42
C GLY A 287 -4.13 -4.48 12.29
N GLN A 288 -3.21 -3.51 12.21
CA GLN A 288 -3.36 -2.23 12.88
C GLN A 288 -4.07 -1.22 11.99
N SER A 289 -5.02 -0.49 12.57
CA SER A 289 -5.61 0.65 11.88
C SER A 289 -4.63 1.83 11.89
N LEU A 290 -4.66 2.65 10.83
CA LEU A 290 -3.92 3.90 10.79
C LEU A 290 -4.28 4.82 11.96
N GLU A 291 -5.54 4.81 12.39
CA GLU A 291 -5.98 5.53 13.58
C GLU A 291 -5.28 5.03 14.84
N GLY A 292 -5.15 3.72 15.02
CA GLY A 292 -4.39 3.11 16.11
C GLY A 292 -2.93 3.53 16.11
N ILE A 293 -2.29 3.55 14.93
CA ILE A 293 -0.90 4.03 14.77
C ILE A 293 -0.77 5.51 15.19
N VAL A 294 -1.69 6.37 14.73
CA VAL A 294 -1.69 7.80 15.08
C VAL A 294 -1.88 8.00 16.58
N GLN A 295 -2.84 7.30 17.20
CA GLN A 295 -3.10 7.36 18.64
C GLN A 295 -1.93 6.83 19.47
N GLN A 296 -1.28 5.75 19.03
CA GLN A 296 -0.11 5.19 19.67
C GLN A 296 1.05 6.20 19.67
N VAL A 297 1.38 6.77 18.51
CA VAL A 297 2.44 7.79 18.42
C VAL A 297 2.11 9.01 19.28
N GLY A 298 0.86 9.47 19.27
CA GLY A 298 0.41 10.59 20.11
C GLY A 298 0.59 10.32 21.60
N THR A 299 0.18 9.14 22.06
CA THR A 299 0.30 8.72 23.47
C THR A 299 1.76 8.58 23.92
N GLU A 300 2.61 8.01 23.07
CA GLU A 300 4.05 7.87 23.33
C GLU A 300 4.78 9.22 23.34
N LEU A 301 4.41 10.15 22.47
CA LEU A 301 4.98 11.49 22.49
C LEU A 301 4.53 12.27 23.74
N GLN A 302 3.26 12.14 24.12
CA GLN A 302 2.74 12.76 25.34
C GLN A 302 3.42 12.20 26.60
N SER A 303 3.64 10.89 26.68
CA SER A 303 4.34 10.26 27.82
C SER A 303 5.79 10.75 27.94
N ARG A 304 6.42 11.13 26.82
CA ARG A 304 7.75 11.72 26.74
C ARG A 304 7.75 13.25 26.92
N GLY A 305 6.61 13.86 27.25
CA GLY A 305 6.51 15.30 27.53
C GLY A 305 6.34 16.19 26.29
N VAL A 306 5.98 15.60 25.15
CA VAL A 306 5.65 16.32 23.91
C VAL A 306 4.13 16.36 23.75
N GLU A 307 3.53 17.50 24.05
CA GLU A 307 2.10 17.72 23.77
C GLU A 307 1.93 18.11 22.29
N ILE A 308 1.28 17.23 21.52
CA ILE A 308 0.87 17.55 20.15
C ILE A 308 -0.40 18.38 20.25
N PRO A 309 -0.42 19.64 19.78
CA PRO A 309 -1.63 20.45 19.87
C PRO A 309 -2.69 19.89 18.92
N GLU A 310 -3.64 19.09 19.45
CA GLU A 310 -4.77 18.53 18.68
C GLU A 310 -5.61 19.63 17.97
N GLN A 311 -5.52 20.86 18.46
CA GLN A 311 -6.27 22.03 17.99
C GLN A 311 -5.65 22.68 16.74
N GLU A 312 -4.47 22.25 16.28
CA GLU A 312 -3.92 22.76 15.02
C GLU A 312 -4.74 22.24 13.84
N ARG A 313 -5.60 23.13 13.31
CA ARG A 313 -6.53 22.83 12.20
C ARG A 313 -5.87 22.14 11.01
N VAL A 314 -4.62 22.48 10.72
CA VAL A 314 -3.87 21.89 9.60
C VAL A 314 -3.49 20.45 9.90
N MET A 315 -2.99 20.18 11.11
CA MET A 315 -2.68 18.81 11.57
C MET A 315 -3.91 17.92 11.58
N ALA A 316 -4.99 18.40 12.19
CA ALA A 316 -6.27 17.72 12.22
C ALA A 316 -6.79 17.44 10.80
N PHE A 317 -6.71 18.42 9.89
CA PHE A 317 -7.12 18.26 8.49
C PHE A 317 -6.26 17.24 7.73
N GLN A 318 -4.93 17.28 7.89
CA GLN A 318 -4.03 16.34 7.22
C GLN A 318 -4.21 14.91 7.75
N THR A 319 -4.37 14.75 9.07
CA THR A 319 -4.65 13.44 9.68
C THR A 319 -6.01 12.92 9.24
N LYS A 320 -7.04 13.77 9.23
CA LYS A 320 -8.34 13.39 8.67
C LYS A 320 -8.21 12.93 7.21
N ARG A 321 -7.52 13.70 6.37
CA ARG A 321 -7.31 13.35 4.95
C ARG A 321 -6.57 12.02 4.79
N LEU A 322 -5.57 11.75 5.63
CA LEU A 322 -4.87 10.46 5.63
C LEU A 322 -5.85 9.32 5.94
N LEU A 323 -6.61 9.44 7.03
CA LEU A 323 -7.55 8.40 7.48
C LEU A 323 -8.69 8.17 6.48
N GLU A 324 -9.08 9.20 5.72
CA GLU A 324 -10.07 9.11 4.64
C GLU A 324 -9.47 8.58 3.32
N THR A 325 -8.14 8.49 3.19
CA THR A 325 -7.50 8.01 1.95
C THR A 325 -7.60 6.48 1.87
N PRO A 326 -8.08 5.91 0.75
CA PRO A 326 -8.12 4.46 0.58
C PRO A 326 -6.75 3.82 0.74
N LEU A 327 -6.66 2.65 1.40
CA LEU A 327 -5.38 1.97 1.66
C LEU A 327 -4.57 1.74 0.38
N ALA A 328 -5.21 1.32 -0.72
CA ALA A 328 -4.55 1.19 -2.02
C ALA A 328 -3.87 2.48 -2.50
N MET A 329 -4.47 3.65 -2.25
CA MET A 329 -3.85 4.94 -2.60
C MET A 329 -2.64 5.25 -1.73
N LEU A 330 -2.65 4.81 -0.46
CA LEU A 330 -1.49 4.92 0.42
C LEU A 330 -0.37 3.99 -0.04
N LEU A 331 -0.67 2.73 -0.34
CA LEU A 331 0.29 1.77 -0.90
C LEU A 331 0.85 2.25 -2.25
N PHE A 332 0.05 2.97 -3.05
CA PHE A 332 0.52 3.57 -4.30
C PHE A 332 1.44 4.77 -4.06
N GLN A 333 1.20 5.56 -3.01
CA GLN A 333 2.14 6.61 -2.57
C GLN A 333 3.45 6.01 -2.05
N ASP A 334 3.39 4.84 -1.41
CA ASP A 334 4.59 4.11 -0.99
C ASP A 334 5.40 3.59 -2.20
N LEU A 335 4.73 2.96 -3.17
CA LEU A 335 5.34 2.60 -4.46
C LEU A 335 5.99 3.83 -5.12
N GLN A 336 5.29 4.96 -5.17
CA GLN A 336 5.81 6.22 -5.70
C GLN A 336 7.08 6.67 -4.97
N HIS A 337 7.09 6.61 -3.64
CA HIS A 337 8.22 7.02 -2.81
C HIS A 337 9.45 6.11 -3.03
N ILE A 338 9.23 4.79 -3.09
CA ILE A 338 10.28 3.81 -3.33
C ILE A 338 10.86 3.99 -4.73
N ALA A 339 9.99 4.10 -5.75
CA ALA A 339 10.39 4.31 -7.14
C ALA A 339 11.16 5.61 -7.34
N SER A 340 10.84 6.68 -6.60
CA SER A 340 11.57 7.95 -6.70
C SER A 340 12.85 7.99 -5.85
N SER A 341 13.03 6.99 -4.97
CA SER A 341 14.08 6.94 -3.95
C SER A 341 14.19 8.24 -3.15
N GLY A 342 13.03 8.74 -2.73
CA GLY A 342 12.91 9.98 -1.95
C GLY A 342 13.00 11.28 -2.77
N ASN A 343 13.33 11.23 -4.07
CA ASN A 343 13.27 12.41 -4.92
C ASN A 343 11.80 12.77 -5.21
N PRO A 344 11.45 14.06 -5.39
CA PRO A 344 10.09 14.45 -5.74
C PRO A 344 9.76 13.97 -7.17
N PRO A 345 8.79 13.05 -7.35
CA PRO A 345 8.42 12.57 -8.67
C PRO A 345 7.47 13.57 -9.35
N THR A 346 7.38 13.48 -10.67
CA THR A 346 6.28 14.13 -11.40
C THR A 346 5.00 13.37 -11.07
N ARG A 347 4.01 14.04 -10.47
CA ARG A 347 2.77 13.40 -10.03
C ARG A 347 1.54 14.19 -10.44
N SER A 348 0.45 13.47 -10.69
CA SER A 348 -0.88 14.02 -10.88
C SER A 348 -1.88 13.19 -10.10
N SER A 349 -2.69 13.84 -9.27
CA SER A 349 -3.78 13.20 -8.55
C SER A 349 -5.08 13.95 -8.81
N SER A 350 -6.16 13.23 -9.08
CA SER A 350 -7.49 13.79 -9.25
C SER A 350 -8.51 12.95 -8.51
N THR A 351 -9.43 13.60 -7.81
CA THR A 351 -10.58 12.96 -7.18
C THR A 351 -11.83 13.56 -7.81
N THR A 352 -12.70 12.73 -8.36
CA THR A 352 -13.96 13.15 -8.98
C THR A 352 -15.07 12.21 -8.52
N GLY A 353 -15.97 12.71 -7.67
CA GLY A 353 -16.97 11.86 -7.02
C GLY A 353 -16.31 10.78 -6.17
N SER A 354 -16.72 9.52 -6.40
CA SER A 354 -16.15 8.32 -5.78
C SER A 354 -14.91 7.78 -6.51
N THR A 355 -14.49 8.41 -7.61
CA THR A 355 -13.32 7.97 -8.37
C THR A 355 -12.07 8.72 -7.89
N SER A 356 -11.06 7.97 -7.49
CA SER A 356 -9.73 8.47 -7.16
C SER A 356 -8.73 7.98 -8.19
N ARG A 357 -7.96 8.90 -8.76
CA ARG A 357 -6.89 8.59 -9.72
C ARG A 357 -5.58 9.23 -9.26
N SER A 358 -4.51 8.45 -9.29
CA SER A 358 -3.15 8.90 -9.04
C SER A 358 -2.23 8.39 -10.14
N ARG A 359 -1.26 9.20 -10.55
CA ARG A 359 -0.22 8.85 -11.51
C ARG A 359 1.08 9.49 -11.10
N PHE A 360 2.18 8.79 -11.33
CA PHE A 360 3.52 9.35 -11.19
C PHE A 360 4.46 8.85 -12.28
N THR A 361 5.54 9.60 -12.49
CA THR A 361 6.69 9.20 -13.30
C THR A 361 7.96 9.42 -12.47
N ALA A 362 8.77 8.37 -12.32
CA ALA A 362 10.01 8.38 -11.56
C ALA A 362 10.95 7.25 -12.00
N LYS A 363 12.27 7.51 -12.07
CA LYS A 363 13.33 6.52 -12.33
C LYS A 363 12.99 5.49 -13.44
N GLY A 364 12.53 5.97 -14.59
CA GLY A 364 12.23 5.11 -15.74
C GLY A 364 10.96 4.27 -15.59
N ILE A 365 10.10 4.55 -14.60
CA ILE A 365 8.74 4.01 -14.54
C ILE A 365 7.67 5.10 -14.58
N GLU A 366 6.60 4.82 -15.31
CA GLU A 366 5.33 5.54 -15.27
C GLU A 366 4.28 4.60 -14.67
N ALA A 367 3.64 5.00 -13.58
CA ALA A 367 2.61 4.20 -12.95
C ALA A 367 1.33 5.00 -12.72
N SER A 368 0.19 4.33 -12.77
CA SER A 368 -1.10 4.90 -12.46
C SER A 368 -2.00 3.92 -11.70
N LEU A 369 -2.81 4.46 -10.79
CA LEU A 369 -3.84 3.75 -10.05
C LEU A 369 -5.14 4.53 -10.15
N THR A 370 -6.21 3.85 -10.57
CA THR A 370 -7.57 4.36 -10.59
C THR A 370 -8.44 3.44 -9.75
N LEU A 371 -9.16 4.02 -8.79
CA LEU A 371 -10.11 3.32 -7.93
C LEU A 371 -11.47 3.98 -8.08
N ALA A 372 -12.45 3.21 -8.51
CA ALA A 372 -13.86 3.52 -8.51
C ALA A 372 -14.62 2.31 -7.93
N PRO A 373 -15.89 2.47 -7.49
CA PRO A 373 -16.65 1.40 -6.84
C PRO A 373 -16.69 0.08 -7.63
N GLU A 374 -16.81 0.16 -8.95
CA GLU A 374 -16.92 -0.98 -9.86
C GLU A 374 -15.71 -1.12 -10.80
N ASN A 375 -14.69 -0.27 -10.68
CA ASN A 375 -13.54 -0.32 -11.58
C ASN A 375 -12.26 -0.01 -10.84
N LYS A 376 -11.35 -0.97 -10.83
CA LYS A 376 -10.00 -0.84 -10.28
C LYS A 376 -9.04 -1.04 -11.43
N GLU A 377 -8.09 -0.13 -11.57
CA GLU A 377 -7.11 -0.19 -12.65
C GLU A 377 -5.76 0.24 -12.12
N PHE A 378 -4.78 -0.64 -12.23
CA PHE A 378 -3.37 -0.37 -11.98
C PHE A 378 -2.61 -0.56 -13.29
N SER A 379 -1.74 0.39 -13.62
CA SER A 379 -0.82 0.27 -14.74
C SER A 379 0.57 0.71 -14.31
N VAL A 380 1.60 0.00 -14.76
CA VAL A 380 3.00 0.40 -14.64
C VAL A 380 3.71 0.11 -15.94
N ARG A 381 4.48 1.08 -16.42
CA ARG A 381 5.21 1.02 -17.66
C ARG A 381 6.65 1.43 -17.43
N GLU A 382 7.57 0.70 -18.06
CA GLU A 382 8.98 1.04 -18.13
C GLU A 382 9.23 1.99 -19.31
N GLU A 383 9.98 3.05 -19.08
CA GLU A 383 10.38 4.02 -20.11
C GLU A 383 11.59 3.50 -20.91
N ASP A 384 12.48 2.77 -20.25
CA ASP A 384 13.70 2.16 -20.82
C ASP A 384 13.52 0.66 -21.05
N ASP A 385 14.48 0.03 -21.76
CA ASP A 385 14.51 -1.43 -21.98
C ASP A 385 14.39 -2.19 -20.64
N PRO A 386 13.52 -3.21 -20.54
CA PRO A 386 12.82 -3.92 -21.63
C PRO A 386 11.48 -3.31 -22.09
N ALA A 387 11.17 -2.08 -21.66
CA ALA A 387 10.02 -1.28 -22.07
C ALA A 387 8.68 -1.99 -21.89
N ARG A 388 8.52 -2.72 -20.77
CA ARG A 388 7.29 -3.47 -20.50
C ARG A 388 6.19 -2.57 -19.96
N GLU A 389 4.96 -2.97 -20.23
CA GLU A 389 3.75 -2.41 -19.65
C GLU A 389 2.96 -3.53 -18.97
N LEU A 390 2.81 -3.42 -17.65
CA LEU A 390 1.89 -4.24 -16.87
C LEU A 390 0.60 -3.43 -16.64
N GLN A 391 -0.54 -4.01 -16.98
CA GLN A 391 -1.86 -3.45 -16.69
C GLN A 391 -2.73 -4.52 -16.02
N VAL A 392 -3.33 -4.14 -14.90
CA VAL A 392 -4.28 -4.96 -14.14
C VAL A 392 -5.56 -4.18 -14.01
N ARG A 393 -6.64 -4.71 -14.56
CA ARG A 393 -7.95 -4.09 -14.55
C ARG A 393 -8.99 -5.06 -14.04
N GLN A 394 -9.72 -4.65 -13.02
CA GLN A 394 -10.92 -5.34 -12.58
C GLN A 394 -12.13 -4.44 -12.83
N LYS A 395 -13.14 -4.97 -13.52
CA LYS A 395 -14.46 -4.35 -13.63
C LYS A 395 -15.47 -5.22 -12.90
N ASN A 396 -16.36 -4.59 -12.14
CA ASN A 396 -17.25 -5.28 -11.22
C ASN A 396 -16.43 -6.23 -10.31
N GLU A 397 -17.05 -7.28 -9.78
CA GLU A 397 -16.34 -8.29 -8.98
C GLU A 397 -15.77 -9.43 -9.83
N ASN A 398 -16.29 -9.63 -11.06
CA ASN A 398 -16.06 -10.86 -11.83
C ASN A 398 -15.24 -10.69 -13.11
N GLU A 399 -15.09 -9.48 -13.66
CA GLU A 399 -14.25 -9.26 -14.86
C GLU A 399 -12.84 -8.86 -14.45
N LEU A 400 -11.85 -9.64 -14.86
CA LEU A 400 -10.44 -9.37 -14.59
C LEU A 400 -9.66 -9.42 -15.91
N ARG A 401 -8.80 -8.44 -16.12
CA ARG A 401 -7.80 -8.45 -17.18
C ARG A 401 -6.44 -8.17 -16.57
N VAL A 402 -5.50 -9.08 -16.80
CA VAL A 402 -4.07 -8.87 -16.56
C VAL A 402 -3.38 -8.91 -17.91
N SER A 403 -2.64 -7.87 -18.26
CA SER A 403 -1.81 -7.85 -19.45
C SER A 403 -0.41 -7.40 -19.13
N LEU A 404 0.57 -8.15 -19.62
CA LEU A 404 1.98 -7.79 -19.64
C LEU A 404 2.40 -7.69 -21.10
N ILE A 405 2.80 -6.50 -21.55
CA ILE A 405 3.17 -6.22 -22.93
C ILE A 405 4.64 -5.82 -22.96
N GLY A 406 5.44 -6.48 -23.78
CA GLY A 406 6.86 -6.18 -24.02
C GLY A 406 7.36 -6.99 -25.21
N LYS A 407 8.61 -7.48 -25.15
CA LYS A 407 9.11 -8.51 -26.08
C LYS A 407 8.26 -9.79 -26.01
N HIS A 408 7.84 -10.15 -24.79
CA HIS A 408 6.87 -11.18 -24.51
C HIS A 408 5.51 -10.53 -24.22
N ILE A 409 4.42 -11.08 -24.75
CA ILE A 409 3.05 -10.63 -24.46
C ILE A 409 2.29 -11.72 -23.70
N MET A 410 1.76 -11.39 -22.53
CA MET A 410 0.88 -12.26 -21.76
C MET A 410 -0.43 -11.53 -21.50
N LEU A 411 -1.55 -12.22 -21.71
CA LEU A 411 -2.89 -11.72 -21.49
C LEU A 411 -3.71 -12.78 -20.75
N LEU A 412 -4.25 -12.42 -19.60
CA LEU A 412 -5.19 -13.22 -18.83
C LEU A 412 -6.51 -12.44 -18.74
N ASP A 413 -7.50 -12.88 -19.51
CA ASP A 413 -8.81 -12.25 -19.63
C ASP A 413 -9.89 -13.16 -19.03
N GLN A 414 -10.53 -12.70 -17.96
CA GLN A 414 -11.71 -13.30 -17.35
C GLN A 414 -12.94 -12.42 -17.63
N ALA A 415 -13.96 -13.00 -18.24
CA ALA A 415 -15.24 -12.34 -18.48
C ALA A 415 -16.18 -12.44 -17.26
N ALA A 416 -17.28 -11.68 -17.27
CA ALA A 416 -18.24 -11.62 -16.17
C ALA A 416 -18.94 -12.95 -15.87
N ASP A 417 -19.02 -13.84 -16.87
CA ASP A 417 -19.57 -15.19 -16.74
C ASP A 417 -18.55 -16.19 -16.15
N GLY A 418 -17.33 -15.73 -15.90
CA GLY A 418 -16.22 -16.53 -15.36
C GLY A 418 -15.33 -17.15 -16.42
N SER A 419 -15.75 -17.16 -17.69
CA SER A 419 -14.94 -17.72 -18.76
C SER A 419 -13.60 -17.01 -18.81
N ILE A 420 -12.54 -17.81 -18.90
CA ILE A 420 -11.16 -17.32 -18.87
C ILE A 420 -10.43 -17.70 -20.14
N ARG A 421 -9.60 -16.76 -20.59
CA ARG A 421 -8.70 -16.90 -21.71
C ARG A 421 -7.31 -16.48 -21.27
N TRP A 422 -6.37 -17.40 -21.32
CA TRP A 422 -4.96 -17.12 -21.18
C TRP A 422 -4.30 -17.18 -22.56
N VAL A 423 -3.63 -16.10 -22.95
CA VAL A 423 -2.83 -15.99 -24.16
C VAL A 423 -1.41 -15.63 -23.75
N ASP A 424 -0.44 -16.40 -24.23
CA ASP A 424 0.98 -16.16 -24.03
C ASP A 424 1.66 -16.19 -25.40
N ILE A 425 2.35 -15.11 -25.76
CA ILE A 425 3.01 -14.92 -27.04
C ILE A 425 4.48 -14.60 -26.75
N GLY A 426 5.33 -15.61 -26.94
CA GLY A 426 6.79 -15.49 -26.93
C GLY A 426 7.36 -16.12 -28.19
N ASP A 427 8.29 -17.06 -28.02
CA ASP A 427 8.78 -17.90 -29.13
C ASP A 427 7.67 -18.83 -29.66
N GLU A 428 6.82 -19.31 -28.75
CA GLU A 428 5.61 -20.06 -29.05
C GLU A 428 4.36 -19.26 -28.64
N VAL A 429 3.22 -19.62 -29.25
CA VAL A 429 1.92 -19.02 -28.95
C VAL A 429 1.07 -20.04 -28.23
N THR A 430 0.83 -19.80 -26.94
CA THR A 430 -0.06 -20.60 -26.11
C THR A 430 -1.39 -19.88 -25.96
N VAL A 431 -2.50 -20.56 -26.27
CA VAL A 431 -3.85 -20.04 -26.08
C VAL A 431 -4.69 -21.09 -25.40
N ILE A 432 -5.08 -20.82 -24.16
CA ILE A 432 -5.88 -21.73 -23.33
C ILE A 432 -7.21 -21.04 -22.99
N HIS A 433 -8.30 -21.76 -23.19
CA HIS A 433 -9.65 -21.32 -22.87
C HIS A 433 -10.27 -22.28 -21.87
N ALA A 434 -10.95 -21.75 -20.86
CA ALA A 434 -11.74 -22.54 -19.93
C ALA A 434 -13.00 -21.79 -19.47
N PRO A 435 -14.05 -22.51 -19.03
CA PRO A 435 -15.25 -21.90 -18.44
C PRO A 435 -15.01 -21.14 -17.14
N SER A 436 -13.91 -21.42 -16.42
CA SER A 436 -13.49 -20.69 -15.23
C SER A 436 -11.99 -20.84 -15.01
N PHE A 437 -11.38 -19.98 -14.18
CA PHE A 437 -9.98 -20.15 -13.81
C PHE A 437 -9.76 -21.45 -13.03
N ALA A 438 -10.71 -21.88 -12.20
CA ALA A 438 -10.62 -23.16 -11.49
C ALA A 438 -10.51 -24.34 -12.46
N GLN A 439 -11.29 -24.32 -13.54
CA GLN A 439 -11.22 -25.37 -14.56
C GLN A 439 -9.95 -25.28 -15.41
N LEU A 440 -9.46 -24.07 -15.70
CA LEU A 440 -8.16 -23.90 -16.35
C LEU A 440 -7.06 -24.53 -15.49
N TYR A 441 -7.06 -24.20 -14.19
CA TYR A 441 -6.04 -24.65 -13.27
C TYR A 441 -6.10 -26.15 -12.99
N ALA A 442 -7.30 -26.73 -12.85
CA ALA A 442 -7.46 -28.17 -12.69
C ALA A 442 -6.98 -28.96 -13.92
N LYS A 443 -7.16 -28.42 -15.14
CA LYS A 443 -6.74 -29.09 -16.39
C LYS A 443 -5.26 -28.90 -16.71
N HIS A 444 -4.69 -27.75 -16.35
CA HIS A 444 -3.32 -27.36 -16.71
C HIS A 444 -2.53 -26.87 -15.47
N PRO A 445 -2.47 -27.63 -14.36
CA PRO A 445 -1.90 -27.13 -13.11
C PRO A 445 -0.40 -26.85 -13.24
N ASP A 446 0.32 -27.71 -13.96
CA ASP A 446 1.77 -27.54 -14.19
C ASP A 446 2.07 -26.28 -14.99
N GLN A 447 1.35 -26.03 -16.10
CA GLN A 447 1.55 -24.82 -16.92
C GLN A 447 1.22 -23.55 -16.14
N VAL A 448 0.16 -23.55 -15.33
CA VAL A 448 -0.16 -22.39 -14.49
C VAL A 448 0.92 -22.13 -13.45
N GLU A 449 1.39 -23.15 -12.74
CA GLU A 449 2.39 -22.98 -11.67
C GLU A 449 3.82 -22.72 -12.19
N THR A 450 4.16 -23.22 -13.38
CA THR A 450 5.53 -23.11 -13.94
C THR A 450 5.69 -22.02 -14.98
N GLU A 451 4.61 -21.59 -15.64
CA GLU A 451 4.68 -20.55 -16.67
C GLU A 451 3.90 -19.29 -16.22
N LEU A 452 2.58 -19.40 -16.00
CA LEU A 452 1.74 -18.22 -15.72
C LEU A 452 2.11 -17.52 -14.41
N TYR A 453 2.18 -18.27 -13.31
CA TYR A 453 2.44 -17.69 -11.99
C TYR A 453 3.83 -17.06 -11.86
N PRO A 454 4.93 -17.71 -12.28
CA PRO A 454 6.25 -17.09 -12.26
C PRO A 454 6.32 -15.78 -13.04
N ARG A 455 5.63 -15.68 -14.19
CA ARG A 455 5.54 -14.43 -14.96
C ARG A 455 4.86 -13.30 -14.20
N LEU A 456 3.75 -13.62 -13.53
CA LEU A 456 3.01 -12.67 -12.71
C LEU A 456 3.86 -12.23 -11.51
N GLU A 457 4.47 -13.19 -10.81
CA GLU A 457 5.37 -12.95 -9.67
C GLU A 457 6.60 -12.12 -10.07
N HIS A 458 7.17 -12.35 -11.25
CA HIS A 458 8.30 -11.58 -11.80
C HIS A 458 7.96 -10.11 -12.01
N CYS A 459 6.69 -9.80 -12.29
CA CYS A 459 6.19 -8.43 -12.41
C CYS A 459 5.67 -7.86 -11.09
N GLY A 460 5.83 -8.61 -10.00
CA GLY A 460 5.39 -8.23 -8.66
C GLY A 460 3.94 -8.58 -8.33
N ILE A 461 3.16 -9.18 -9.23
CA ILE A 461 1.79 -9.61 -8.90
C ILE A 461 1.87 -10.79 -7.94
N ARG A 462 1.23 -10.68 -6.77
CA ARG A 462 1.09 -11.82 -5.87
C ARG A 462 0.04 -12.77 -6.42
N THR A 463 0.45 -13.99 -6.73
CA THR A 463 -0.45 -15.01 -7.26
C THR A 463 -1.28 -15.63 -6.14
N PRO A 464 -2.37 -16.32 -6.51
CA PRO A 464 -3.09 -17.14 -5.55
C PRO A 464 -2.22 -18.30 -5.04
N ARG A 465 -2.69 -18.96 -3.98
CA ARG A 465 -2.03 -20.15 -3.41
C ARG A 465 -1.90 -21.28 -4.43
N LYS A 466 -0.76 -21.96 -4.39
CA LYS A 466 -0.38 -23.09 -5.24
C LYS A 466 -0.79 -24.42 -4.59
N ARG A 467 -0.87 -25.49 -5.38
CA ARG A 467 -1.41 -26.79 -4.91
C ARG A 467 -0.54 -27.47 -3.85
N TYR A 468 0.73 -27.07 -3.78
CA TYR A 468 1.70 -27.61 -2.83
C TYR A 468 2.19 -26.59 -1.80
N ASP A 469 1.50 -25.45 -1.66
CA ASP A 469 1.76 -24.55 -0.55
C ASP A 469 1.46 -25.27 0.77
N ALA A 470 2.26 -25.00 1.80
CA ALA A 470 2.21 -25.77 3.05
C ALA A 470 0.82 -25.73 3.73
N ASP A 471 0.14 -24.58 3.68
CA ASP A 471 -1.20 -24.41 4.24
C ASP A 471 -2.28 -25.14 3.42
N VAL A 472 -2.14 -25.18 2.09
CA VAL A 472 -2.99 -25.99 1.21
C VAL A 472 -2.79 -27.47 1.48
N VAL A 473 -1.54 -27.94 1.55
CA VAL A 473 -1.20 -29.35 1.82
C VAL A 473 -1.76 -29.79 3.16
N GLN A 474 -1.50 -29.02 4.22
CA GLN A 474 -2.04 -29.31 5.54
C GLN A 474 -3.57 -29.40 5.50
N ARG A 475 -4.22 -28.44 4.83
CA ARG A 475 -5.68 -28.42 4.76
C ARG A 475 -6.25 -29.60 3.97
N VAL A 476 -5.59 -30.03 2.91
CA VAL A 476 -5.95 -31.24 2.17
C VAL A 476 -5.81 -32.48 3.06
N LEU A 477 -4.71 -32.61 3.79
CA LEU A 477 -4.51 -33.75 4.70
C LEU A 477 -5.60 -33.80 5.78
N GLU A 478 -5.94 -32.67 6.40
CA GLU A 478 -7.05 -32.56 7.36
C GLU A 478 -8.39 -33.02 6.75
N ARG A 479 -8.61 -32.76 5.46
CA ARG A 479 -9.82 -33.19 4.74
C ARG A 479 -9.83 -34.67 4.35
N LEU A 480 -8.65 -35.29 4.22
CA LEU A 480 -8.50 -36.73 3.96
C LEU A 480 -8.68 -37.55 5.23
N VAL A 481 -8.39 -36.98 6.41
CA VAL A 481 -8.63 -37.63 7.70
C VAL A 481 -10.12 -37.67 7.99
N ASP A 482 -10.66 -38.88 8.21
CA ASP A 482 -12.00 -39.03 8.77
C ASP A 482 -12.08 -38.42 10.17
N VAL A 483 -13.09 -37.59 10.41
CA VAL A 483 -13.32 -37.04 11.75
C VAL A 483 -13.62 -38.18 12.72
N ASP A 484 -12.79 -38.31 13.75
CA ASP A 484 -12.86 -39.42 14.69
C ASP A 484 -14.22 -39.48 15.41
N PRO A 485 -14.73 -40.68 15.75
CA PRO A 485 -16.04 -40.84 16.37
C PRO A 485 -16.22 -40.10 17.70
N GLN A 486 -15.13 -39.91 18.46
CA GLN A 486 -15.17 -39.21 19.75
C GLN A 486 -15.36 -37.71 19.53
N THR A 487 -14.66 -37.11 18.56
CA THR A 487 -14.83 -35.70 18.18
C THR A 487 -16.24 -35.43 17.63
N ARG A 488 -16.80 -36.34 16.81
CA ARG A 488 -18.20 -36.24 16.35
C ARG A 488 -19.19 -36.26 17.50
N THR A 489 -18.97 -37.13 18.48
CA THR A 489 -19.83 -37.25 19.67
C THR A 489 -19.75 -35.97 20.52
N GLN A 490 -18.53 -35.51 20.83
CA GLN A 490 -18.30 -34.27 21.56
C GLN A 490 -18.92 -33.05 20.86
N PHE A 491 -18.77 -32.94 19.55
CA PHE A 491 -19.38 -31.86 18.78
C PHE A 491 -20.91 -31.87 18.88
N SER A 492 -21.52 -33.06 18.74
CA SER A 492 -22.98 -33.22 18.86
C SER A 492 -23.49 -32.85 20.26
N GLU A 493 -22.75 -33.21 21.31
CA GLU A 493 -23.04 -32.79 22.68
C GLU A 493 -22.96 -31.27 22.84
N LEU A 494 -21.93 -30.63 22.29
CA LEU A 494 -21.79 -29.18 22.31
C LEU A 494 -22.92 -28.48 21.55
N LEU A 495 -23.35 -29.01 20.40
CA LEU A 495 -24.52 -28.51 19.68
C LEU A 495 -25.80 -28.63 20.50
N ALA A 496 -26.02 -29.76 21.18
CA ALA A 496 -27.17 -29.94 22.06
C ALA A 496 -27.14 -28.97 23.26
N MET A 497 -25.96 -28.73 23.84
CA MET A 497 -25.76 -27.74 24.90
C MET A 497 -26.00 -26.31 24.43
N MET A 498 -25.68 -25.97 23.17
CA MET A 498 -26.00 -24.66 22.60
C MET A 498 -27.50 -24.41 22.45
N ASP A 499 -28.29 -25.47 22.38
CA ASP A 499 -29.76 -25.39 22.29
C ASP A 499 -30.45 -25.58 23.66
N SER A 500 -29.67 -25.67 24.74
CA SER A 500 -30.23 -25.89 26.08
C SER A 500 -30.95 -24.65 26.61
N GLY A 501 -31.88 -24.85 27.55
CA GLY A 501 -32.58 -23.76 28.23
C GLY A 501 -31.66 -22.90 29.12
N SER A 502 -30.44 -23.36 29.44
CA SER A 502 -29.51 -22.69 30.36
C SER A 502 -28.51 -21.79 29.61
N PHE A 503 -28.55 -20.48 29.89
CA PHE A 503 -27.58 -19.53 29.32
C PHE A 503 -26.13 -19.93 29.59
N GLY A 504 -25.83 -20.46 30.78
CA GLY A 504 -24.48 -20.87 31.15
C GLY A 504 -23.95 -22.02 30.30
N GLU A 505 -24.80 -23.00 29.98
CA GLU A 505 -24.44 -24.13 29.11
C GLU A 505 -24.27 -23.69 27.67
N ARG A 506 -25.18 -22.85 27.15
CA ARG A 506 -25.06 -22.27 25.82
C ARG A 506 -23.76 -21.48 25.64
N GLN A 507 -23.42 -20.66 26.65
CA GLN A 507 -22.19 -19.87 26.63
C GLN A 507 -20.93 -20.73 26.73
N LYS A 508 -20.96 -21.78 27.55
CA LYS A 508 -19.85 -22.73 27.67
C LYS A 508 -19.62 -23.45 26.34
N ALA A 509 -20.68 -23.99 25.74
CA ALA A 509 -20.59 -24.72 24.47
C ALA A 509 -20.10 -23.82 23.32
N PHE A 510 -20.63 -22.59 23.22
CA PHE A 510 -20.17 -21.63 22.23
C PHE A 510 -18.69 -21.27 22.40
N ARG A 511 -18.22 -21.05 23.63
CA ARG A 511 -16.80 -20.77 23.90
C ARG A 511 -15.92 -21.97 23.55
N GLU A 512 -16.37 -23.18 23.88
CA GLU A 512 -15.62 -24.41 23.58
C GLU A 512 -15.47 -24.60 22.07
N LEU A 513 -16.57 -24.46 21.32
CA LEU A 513 -16.55 -24.53 19.85
C LEU A 513 -15.72 -23.40 19.23
N SER A 514 -15.81 -22.18 19.76
CA SER A 514 -15.05 -21.04 19.25
C SER A 514 -13.55 -21.15 19.55
N THR A 515 -13.16 -21.77 20.66
CA THR A 515 -11.75 -21.92 21.05
C THR A 515 -11.10 -23.07 20.28
N ASN A 516 -11.87 -24.11 19.97
CA ASN A 516 -11.40 -25.30 19.25
C ASN A 516 -11.93 -25.34 17.81
N ILE A 517 -11.99 -24.19 17.13
CA ILE A 517 -12.59 -24.11 15.80
C ILE A 517 -11.88 -25.00 14.78
N GLU A 518 -10.55 -25.11 14.88
CA GLU A 518 -9.73 -25.97 14.00
C GLU A 518 -10.12 -27.44 14.13
N LYS A 519 -10.35 -27.91 15.37
CA LYS A 519 -10.79 -29.28 15.65
C LYS A 519 -12.18 -29.58 15.08
N TYR A 520 -13.10 -28.62 15.15
CA TYR A 520 -14.50 -28.81 14.77
C TYR A 520 -14.85 -28.25 13.39
N CYS A 521 -13.89 -27.72 12.63
CA CYS A 521 -14.15 -26.95 11.40
C CYS A 521 -14.92 -27.75 10.33
N LEU A 522 -14.56 -29.02 10.11
CA LEU A 522 -15.23 -29.88 9.14
C LEU A 522 -16.68 -30.13 9.52
N LEU A 523 -16.95 -30.42 10.81
CA LEU A 523 -18.30 -30.64 11.33
C LEU A 523 -19.14 -29.36 11.32
N LEU A 524 -18.52 -28.20 11.57
CA LEU A 524 -19.17 -26.88 11.48
C LEU A 524 -19.62 -26.57 10.04
N ALA A 525 -18.80 -26.93 9.05
CA ALA A 525 -19.12 -26.76 7.63
C ALA A 525 -20.30 -27.67 7.19
N GLU A 526 -20.44 -28.83 7.82
CA GLU A 526 -21.54 -29.79 7.56
C GLU A 526 -22.85 -29.44 8.28
N THR A 527 -22.81 -28.58 9.30
CA THR A 527 -24.01 -28.27 10.09
C THR A 527 -24.99 -27.41 9.29
N SER A 528 -26.28 -27.75 9.27
CA SER A 528 -27.31 -26.99 8.54
C SER A 528 -28.10 -26.05 9.46
N ASP A 529 -28.64 -24.96 8.92
CA ASP A 529 -29.56 -24.06 9.66
C ASP A 529 -30.98 -24.64 9.76
N ALA A 530 -31.28 -25.72 9.04
CA ALA A 530 -32.60 -26.32 8.95
C ALA A 530 -32.92 -27.31 10.09
N ASP A 531 -31.99 -27.54 11.03
CA ASP A 531 -32.09 -28.63 12.01
C ASP A 531 -33.05 -28.33 13.20
N GLY A 532 -33.97 -27.37 13.08
CA GLY A 532 -34.98 -27.09 14.10
C GLY A 532 -34.45 -26.49 15.43
N ARG A 533 -33.24 -25.93 15.43
CA ARG A 533 -32.60 -25.31 16.60
C ARG A 533 -33.25 -23.98 17.00
N SER A 534 -33.08 -23.57 18.25
CA SER A 534 -33.49 -22.24 18.72
C SER A 534 -32.79 -21.11 17.95
N ALA A 535 -33.46 -19.96 17.85
CA ALA A 535 -32.92 -18.79 17.15
C ALA A 535 -31.56 -18.33 17.72
N GLU A 536 -31.34 -18.46 19.04
CA GLU A 536 -30.07 -18.12 19.68
C GLU A 536 -28.96 -19.10 19.26
N ALA A 537 -29.24 -20.41 19.24
CA ALA A 537 -28.28 -21.43 18.80
C ALA A 537 -27.91 -21.22 17.32
N THR A 538 -28.90 -20.93 16.46
CA THR A 538 -28.66 -20.62 15.04
C THR A 538 -27.80 -19.37 14.87
N ALA A 539 -28.06 -18.30 15.63
CA ALA A 539 -27.24 -17.09 15.58
C ALA A 539 -25.78 -17.35 16.01
N ARG A 540 -25.57 -18.12 17.08
CA ARG A 540 -24.24 -18.52 17.56
C ARG A 540 -23.52 -19.43 16.56
N LEU A 541 -24.23 -20.37 15.92
CA LEU A 541 -23.66 -21.19 14.85
C LEU A 541 -23.27 -20.35 13.64
N ALA A 542 -24.09 -19.39 13.25
CA ALA A 542 -23.74 -18.47 12.17
C ALA A 542 -22.47 -17.67 12.50
N GLU A 543 -22.28 -17.25 13.76
CA GLU A 543 -21.04 -16.61 14.20
C GLU A 543 -19.82 -17.56 14.15
N LEU A 544 -19.98 -18.81 14.59
CA LEU A 544 -18.93 -19.83 14.49
C LEU A 544 -18.57 -20.14 13.03
N ARG A 545 -19.58 -20.29 12.15
CA ARG A 545 -19.36 -20.50 10.72
C ARG A 545 -18.70 -19.29 10.07
N LYS A 546 -19.05 -18.07 10.49
CA LYS A 546 -18.38 -16.85 10.02
C LYS A 546 -16.89 -16.87 10.39
N LYS A 547 -16.54 -17.20 11.64
CA LYS A 547 -15.14 -17.36 12.06
C LYS A 547 -14.42 -18.45 11.26
N TYR A 548 -15.11 -19.56 10.98
CA TYR A 548 -14.58 -20.64 10.15
C TYR A 548 -14.31 -20.16 8.71
N VAL A 549 -15.26 -19.47 8.08
CA VAL A 549 -15.10 -18.92 6.71
C VAL A 549 -13.95 -17.91 6.67
N GLU A 550 -13.85 -17.04 7.68
CA GLU A 550 -12.75 -16.08 7.81
C GLU A 550 -11.37 -16.76 7.91
N GLN A 551 -11.30 -17.95 8.53
CA GLN A 551 -10.04 -18.66 8.74
C GLN A 551 -9.68 -19.64 7.60
N PHE A 552 -10.67 -20.36 7.07
CA PHE A 552 -10.45 -21.51 6.16
C PHE A 552 -11.28 -21.46 4.88
N GLY A 553 -12.24 -20.54 4.74
CA GLY A 553 -13.17 -20.50 3.61
C GLY A 553 -12.46 -20.48 2.26
N ASP A 554 -11.52 -19.55 2.09
CA ASP A 554 -10.77 -19.39 0.84
C ASP A 554 -9.99 -20.66 0.45
N LEU A 555 -9.42 -21.38 1.43
CA LEU A 555 -8.67 -22.63 1.19
C LEU A 555 -9.60 -23.78 0.82
N ASP A 556 -10.70 -23.92 1.56
CA ASP A 556 -11.65 -24.99 1.33
C ASP A 556 -12.38 -24.83 -0.01
N ASP A 557 -12.72 -23.59 -0.38
CA ASP A 557 -13.30 -23.28 -1.69
C ASP A 557 -12.31 -23.58 -2.82
N LEU A 558 -11.03 -23.23 -2.66
CA LEU A 558 -9.97 -23.58 -3.61
C LEU A 558 -9.85 -25.11 -3.78
N ILE A 559 -9.74 -25.87 -2.68
CA ILE A 559 -9.60 -27.33 -2.71
C ILE A 559 -10.84 -27.98 -3.37
N LYS A 560 -12.04 -27.47 -3.05
CA LYS A 560 -13.29 -27.97 -3.60
C LYS A 560 -13.42 -27.70 -5.10
N GLN A 561 -13.08 -26.49 -5.55
CA GLN A 561 -13.22 -26.08 -6.95
C GLN A 561 -12.22 -26.75 -7.88
N THR A 562 -11.01 -27.02 -7.36
CA THR A 562 -9.96 -27.75 -8.08
C THR A 562 -10.16 -29.26 -8.04
N GLY A 563 -10.93 -29.75 -7.06
CA GLY A 563 -11.23 -31.18 -6.93
C GLY A 563 -10.05 -32.01 -6.46
N TRP A 564 -9.05 -31.41 -5.81
CA TRP A 564 -7.79 -32.05 -5.43
C TRP A 564 -7.96 -33.31 -4.56
N ILE A 565 -8.93 -33.31 -3.63
CA ILE A 565 -9.24 -34.48 -2.80
C ILE A 565 -9.70 -35.69 -3.64
N SER A 566 -10.29 -35.43 -4.80
CA SER A 566 -10.84 -36.43 -5.72
C SER A 566 -10.01 -36.64 -6.99
N ASP A 567 -8.84 -36.01 -7.09
CA ASP A 567 -7.93 -36.14 -8.23
C ASP A 567 -6.79 -37.12 -7.91
N PRO A 568 -6.79 -38.32 -8.50
CA PRO A 568 -5.72 -39.28 -8.28
C PRO A 568 -4.35 -38.74 -8.68
N SER A 569 -4.25 -37.93 -9.75
CA SER A 569 -2.96 -37.41 -10.23
C SER A 569 -2.34 -36.47 -9.21
N TYR A 570 -3.14 -35.55 -8.66
CA TYR A 570 -2.73 -34.67 -7.58
C TYR A 570 -2.32 -35.45 -6.32
N LEU A 571 -3.15 -36.39 -5.85
CA LEU A 571 -2.85 -37.16 -4.63
C LEU A 571 -1.57 -38.00 -4.78
N ILE A 572 -1.31 -38.58 -5.95
CA ILE A 572 -0.05 -39.29 -6.22
C ILE A 572 1.15 -38.33 -6.14
N GLY A 573 1.02 -37.14 -6.73
CA GLY A 573 2.06 -36.11 -6.67
C GLY A 573 2.29 -35.58 -5.25
N LEU A 574 1.22 -35.43 -4.46
CA LEU A 574 1.27 -35.03 -3.06
C LEU A 574 1.97 -36.10 -2.21
N GLY A 575 1.52 -37.35 -2.32
CA GLY A 575 2.09 -38.47 -1.56
C GLY A 575 3.59 -38.66 -1.80
N ALA A 576 4.05 -38.47 -3.04
CA ALA A 576 5.47 -38.54 -3.40
C ALA A 576 6.35 -37.45 -2.75
N ARG A 577 5.75 -36.39 -2.20
CA ARG A 577 6.43 -35.27 -1.51
C ARG A 577 6.32 -35.35 0.01
N LEU A 578 5.51 -36.27 0.53
CA LEU A 578 5.26 -36.44 1.95
C LEU A 578 6.02 -37.65 2.49
N ASP A 579 6.26 -37.64 3.79
CA ASP A 579 6.92 -38.73 4.51
C ASP A 579 6.01 -39.28 5.63
N GLY A 580 6.28 -40.51 6.07
CA GLY A 580 5.70 -41.09 7.27
C GLY A 580 4.17 -41.26 7.25
N GLY A 581 3.52 -40.74 8.30
CA GLY A 581 2.08 -40.92 8.52
C GLY A 581 1.23 -40.26 7.43
N ASP A 582 1.60 -39.06 6.98
CA ASP A 582 0.84 -38.30 5.99
C ASP A 582 0.88 -38.97 4.62
N ALA A 583 2.05 -39.52 4.24
CA ALA A 583 2.18 -40.33 3.02
C ALA A 583 1.28 -41.58 3.06
N THR A 584 1.16 -42.20 4.23
CA THR A 584 0.30 -43.38 4.43
C THR A 584 -1.17 -43.01 4.28
N LEU A 585 -1.61 -41.93 4.92
CA LEU A 585 -2.97 -41.39 4.80
C LEU A 585 -3.36 -41.14 3.35
N VAL A 586 -2.51 -40.45 2.58
CA VAL A 586 -2.76 -40.20 1.15
C VAL A 586 -2.89 -41.49 0.35
N SER A 587 -2.08 -42.51 0.68
CA SER A 587 -2.14 -43.80 -0.01
C SER A 587 -3.42 -44.58 0.29
N GLU A 588 -3.97 -44.46 1.50
CA GLU A 588 -5.25 -45.06 1.90
C GLU A 588 -6.40 -44.38 1.15
N SER A 589 -6.44 -43.04 1.13
CA SER A 589 -7.45 -42.31 0.37
C SER A 589 -7.40 -42.60 -1.13
N LEU A 590 -6.20 -42.77 -1.71
CA LEU A 590 -6.04 -43.20 -3.10
C LEU A 590 -6.58 -44.61 -3.33
N ALA A 591 -6.40 -45.51 -2.38
CA ALA A 591 -6.91 -46.87 -2.48
C ALA A 591 -8.44 -46.90 -2.45
N ASP A 592 -9.06 -46.08 -1.60
CA ASP A 592 -10.51 -45.94 -1.53
C ASP A 592 -11.08 -45.30 -2.81
N LEU A 593 -10.40 -44.27 -3.34
CA LEU A 593 -10.84 -43.55 -4.55
C LEU A 593 -10.72 -44.40 -5.82
N THR A 594 -9.65 -45.18 -5.96
CA THR A 594 -9.30 -45.89 -7.21
C THR A 594 -9.60 -47.39 -7.17
N GLY A 595 -9.83 -47.95 -5.99
CA GLY A 595 -9.95 -49.40 -5.75
C GLY A 595 -8.62 -50.17 -5.91
N GLN A 596 -7.48 -49.48 -6.03
CA GLN A 596 -6.15 -50.09 -6.18
C GLN A 596 -5.35 -49.95 -4.89
N SER A 597 -4.56 -50.94 -4.50
CA SER A 597 -3.70 -50.85 -3.32
C SER A 597 -2.24 -51.07 -3.69
N PHE A 598 -1.45 -50.00 -3.67
CA PHE A 598 0.00 -50.04 -3.85
C PHE A 598 0.78 -49.55 -2.61
N GLY A 599 0.07 -49.21 -1.53
CA GLY A 599 0.65 -48.56 -0.35
C GLY A 599 1.38 -47.27 -0.74
N THR A 600 2.52 -47.00 -0.10
CA THR A 600 3.38 -45.83 -0.37
C THR A 600 4.37 -46.04 -1.53
N ASP A 601 4.16 -47.04 -2.40
CA ASP A 601 4.96 -47.22 -3.63
C ASP A 601 4.50 -46.21 -4.71
N TRP A 602 4.99 -44.98 -4.60
CA TRP A 602 4.62 -43.88 -5.49
C TRP A 602 5.04 -44.11 -6.94
N GLN A 603 6.07 -44.92 -7.20
CA GLN A 603 6.46 -45.28 -8.57
C GLN A 603 5.41 -46.18 -9.23
N ARG A 604 4.83 -47.12 -8.48
CA ARG A 604 3.71 -47.95 -8.97
C ARG A 604 2.47 -47.11 -9.21
N TRP A 605 2.14 -46.20 -8.30
CA TRP A 605 1.03 -45.26 -8.49
C TRP A 605 1.20 -44.41 -9.76
N GLN A 606 2.39 -43.83 -9.98
CA GLN A 606 2.69 -43.08 -11.20
C GLN A 606 2.60 -43.94 -12.46
N ALA A 607 3.10 -45.17 -12.41
CA ALA A 607 3.01 -46.12 -13.53
C ALA A 607 1.55 -46.54 -13.82
N TRP A 608 0.71 -46.62 -12.80
CA TRP A 608 -0.73 -46.85 -12.95
C TRP A 608 -1.41 -45.65 -13.60
N ALA A 609 -1.20 -44.43 -13.09
CA ALA A 609 -1.81 -43.21 -13.61
C ALA A 609 -1.48 -42.98 -15.10
N LYS A 610 -0.25 -43.29 -15.51
CA LYS A 610 0.19 -43.23 -16.93
C LYS A 610 -0.48 -44.25 -17.86
N LYS A 611 -1.08 -45.31 -17.32
CA LYS A 611 -1.80 -46.34 -18.11
C LYS A 611 -3.28 -46.03 -18.24
N THR A 612 -3.83 -45.28 -17.29
CA THR A 612 -5.26 -44.96 -17.21
C THR A 612 -5.61 -43.65 -17.89
N ASN A 613 -4.66 -42.71 -17.97
CA ASN A 613 -4.72 -41.50 -18.79
C ASN A 613 -4.20 -41.80 -20.18
#